data_AF-A0A534KWQ7-F1
#
_entry.id   AF-A0A534KWQ7-F1
#
_cell.length_a   1.000
_cell.length_b   1.000
_cell.length_c   1.000
_cell.angle_alpha   90.00
_cell.angle_beta   90.00
_cell.angle_gamma   90.00
#
_symmetry.space_group_name_H-M   'P 1'
#
loop_
_entity.id
_entity.type
_entity.pdbx_description
1 polymer ?
#
loop_
_entity_poly.entity_id
_entity_poly.type
_entity_poly.pdbx_seq_one_letter_code
_entity_poly.pdbx_strand_id
1 'polypeptide(L)' 'MARFPEAEHRRLHKMICMQCYARNAMRATRCRKCGSTELRPKAKEARKE' A
#
# COMPACT_ATOMS: atom_id res chain seq x y z
N MET A 1 19.26 -9.20 -0.30
CA MET A 1 18.61 -8.88 -1.60
C MET A 1 19.09 -7.52 -2.05
N ALA A 2 19.39 -7.35 -3.35
CA ALA A 2 19.67 -6.03 -3.91
C ALA A 2 18.45 -5.12 -3.75
N ARG A 3 18.65 -3.89 -3.28
CA ARG A 3 17.59 -2.87 -3.14
C ARG A 3 17.62 -1.97 -4.37
N PHE A 4 16.44 -1.67 -4.90
CA PHE A 4 16.24 -0.80 -6.06
C PHE A 4 15.26 0.32 -5.70
N PRO A 5 15.74 1.51 -5.31
CA PRO A 5 14.89 2.55 -4.71
C PRO A 5 13.77 3.03 -5.63
N GLU A 6 14.02 3.10 -6.94
CA GLU A 6 13.03 3.52 -7.95
C GLU A 6 11.89 2.50 -8.07
N ALA A 7 12.23 1.21 -8.05
CA ALA A 7 11.27 0.12 -8.12
C ALA A 7 10.44 0.01 -6.84
N GLU A 8 11.10 0.17 -5.68
CA GLU A 8 10.44 0.22 -4.37
C GLU A 8 9.42 1.36 -4.31
N HIS A 9 9.80 2.57 -4.73
CA HIS A 9 8.88 3.70 -4.75
C HIS A 9 7.67 3.43 -5.67
N ARG A 10 7.87 2.91 -6.89
CA ARG A 10 6.76 2.63 -7.82
C ARG A 10 5.81 1.52 -7.35
N ARG A 11 6.32 0.49 -6.67
CA ARG A 11 5.54 -0.71 -6.32
C ARG A 11 5.02 -0.70 -4.89
N LEU A 12 5.76 -0.13 -3.94
CA LEU A 12 5.54 -0.25 -2.50
C LEU A 12 5.03 1.05 -1.85
N HIS A 13 5.22 2.22 -2.47
CA HIS A 13 4.70 3.49 -1.98
C HIS A 13 3.20 3.65 -2.31
N LYS A 14 2.35 2.80 -1.71
CA LYS A 14 0.89 2.76 -1.90
C LYS A 14 0.18 2.40 -0.60
N MET A 15 -1.07 2.86 -0.49
CA MET A 15 -1.98 2.46 0.58
C MET A 15 -2.86 1.29 0.12
N ILE A 16 -3.13 0.34 1.00
CA ILE A 16 -3.96 -0.84 0.76
C ILE A 16 -5.19 -0.75 1.67
N CYS A 17 -6.38 -0.90 1.11
CA CYS A 17 -7.60 -0.97 1.91
C CYS A 17 -7.65 -2.27 2.71
N MET A 18 -8.04 -2.19 3.99
CA MET A 18 -8.17 -3.37 4.84
C MET A 18 -9.44 -4.19 4.55
N GLN A 19 -10.43 -3.60 3.89
CA GLN A 19 -11.67 -4.29 3.52
C GLN A 19 -11.60 -4.95 2.13
N CYS A 20 -11.27 -4.19 1.09
CA CYS A 20 -11.31 -4.68 -0.30
C CYS A 20 -9.92 -4.87 -0.95
N TYR A 21 -8.83 -4.65 -0.20
CA TYR A 21 -7.45 -4.82 -0.67
C TYR A 21 -7.05 -3.99 -1.90
N ALA A 22 -7.86 -3.00 -2.27
CA ALA A 22 -7.55 -2.11 -3.38
C ALA A 22 -6.30 -1.26 -3.08
N ARG A 23 -5.50 -1.01 -4.12
CA ARG A 23 -4.34 -0.11 -4.09
C ARG A 23 -4.81 1.32 -4.29
N ASN A 24 -4.57 2.17 -3.30
CA ASN A 24 -4.88 3.58 -3.28
C ASN A 24 -3.59 4.42 -3.27
N ALA A 25 -3.72 5.71 -3.60
CA ALA A 25 -2.62 6.67 -3.51
C ALA A 25 -2.17 6.83 -2.05
N MET A 26 -0.91 7.22 -1.82
CA MET A 26 -0.38 7.44 -0.47
C MET A 26 -1.10 8.54 0.31
N ARG A 27 -1.62 9.56 -0.41
CA ARG A 27 -2.39 10.66 0.18
C ARG A 27 -3.91 10.39 0.21
N ALA A 28 -4.36 9.18 -0.12
CA ALA A 28 -5.78 8.88 -0.11
C ALA A 28 -6.31 8.82 1.33
N THR A 29 -7.42 9.50 1.59
CA THR A 29 -8.14 9.45 2.88
C THR A 29 -9.21 8.37 2.92
N ARG A 30 -9.64 7.88 1.74
CA ARG A 30 -10.66 6.83 1.57
C ARG A 30 -10.35 5.91 0.40
N CYS A 31 -10.86 4.69 0.45
CA CYS A 31 -10.71 3.73 -0.64
C CYS A 31 -11.54 4.13 -1.86
N ARG A 32 -10.92 4.15 -3.04
CA ARG A 32 -11.59 4.44 -4.32
C ARG A 32 -12.67 3.43 -4.75
N LYS A 33 -12.75 2.27 -4.11
CA LYS A 33 -13.69 1.19 -4.47
C LYS A 33 -14.82 1.06 -3.45
N CYS A 34 -14.50 0.80 -2.18
CA CYS A 34 -15.51 0.56 -1.14
C CYS A 34 -15.81 1.79 -0.27
N GLY A 35 -15.08 2.89 -0.41
CA GLY A 35 -15.28 4.10 0.40
C GLY A 35 -14.74 4.04 1.84
N SER A 36 -14.30 2.88 2.33
CA SER A 36 -13.73 2.77 3.69
C SER A 36 -12.48 3.63 3.87
N THR A 37 -12.35 4.21 5.06
CA THR A 37 -11.22 5.02 5.52
C THR A 37 -10.08 4.17 6.11
N GLU A 38 -10.29 2.86 6.28
CA GLU A 38 -9.31 1.93 6.82
C GLU A 38 -8.29 1.55 5.74
N LEU A 39 -7.27 2.38 5.63
CA LEU A 39 -6.16 2.21 4.70
C LEU A 39 -4.86 1.98 5.47
N ARG A 40 -4.10 0.96 5.08
CA ARG A 40 -2.79 0.64 5.64
C ARG A 40 -1.68 0.84 4.61
N PRO A 41 -0.46 1.24 5.01
CA PRO A 41 0.68 1.23 4.09
C PRO A 41 0.99 -0.20 3.63
N LYS A 42 1.42 -0.33 2.37
CA LYS A 42 1.92 -1.61 1.85
C LYS A 42 3.23 -1.94 2.55
N ALA A 43 3.38 -3.19 2.98
CA ALA A 43 4.60 -3.67 3.62
C ALA A 43 5.79 -3.55 2.64
N LYS A 44 6.88 -2.95 3.11
CA LYS A 44 8.14 -2.85 2.36
C LYS A 44 9.02 -4.08 2.56
N GLU A 45 8.89 -4.72 3.71
CA GLU A 45 9.62 -5.92 4.07
C GLU A 45 8.65 -7.09 4.22
N ALA A 46 9.15 -8.32 4.06
CA ALA A 46 8.37 -9.50 4.34
C ALA A 46 7.99 -9.54 5.84
N ARG A 47 6.78 -10.01 6.15
CA ARG A 47 6.39 -10.25 7.54
C ARG A 47 7.19 -11.45 8.03
N LYS A 48 7.83 -11.33 9.19
CA LYS A 48 8.42 -12.48 9.87
C LYS A 48 7.30 -13.40 10.33
N GLU A 49 7.53 -14.70 10.20
CA GLU A 49 6.67 -15.76 10.73
C GLU A 49 6.80 -15.85 12.25
#